data_AF-A0A3P7LB01-F1
#
_entry.id   AF-A0A3P7LB01-F1
#
_cell.length_a   1.000
_cell.length_b   1.000
_cell.length_c   1.000
_cell.angle_alpha   90.00
_cell.angle_beta   90.00
_cell.angle_gamma   90.00
#
_symmetry.space_group_name_H-M   'P 1'
#
loop_
_entity.id
_entity.type
_entity.pdbx_description
1 polymer ?
#
loop_
_entity_poly.entity_id
_entity_poly.type
_entity_poly.pdbx_seq_one_letter_code
_entity_poly.pdbx_strand_id
1 'polypeptide(L)'
;MSFLSQAFEIYGVAFRFLLLASIFLFRNTAAYLGAAFEFSRQFMYKWTVNWKILPESVFLDRRFHAALLGLHILLLAFFLIRFIRSRGGLMQFLDLMPPSKRREKLNPEDVVYPMFVTNFIGIAFSRSLHYQFYVWYYHTIPYLLWSVPAFSNSIRSANLHACHLVLLIGLAMSALPAPHDAPTAKQTTGPNAGKSKKLKKN
;
A
#
# COMPACT_ATOMS: atom_id res chain seq x y z
N MET A 1 23.29 23.87 -12.03
CA MET A 1 22.78 23.95 -10.64
C MET A 1 23.73 23.21 -9.73
N SER A 2 24.29 23.87 -8.71
CA SER A 2 25.28 23.29 -7.81
C SER A 2 24.63 22.30 -6.84
N PHE A 3 25.37 21.25 -6.44
CA PHE A 3 24.95 20.25 -5.44
C PHE A 3 24.41 20.92 -4.16
N LEU A 4 25.05 22.01 -3.73
CA LEU A 4 24.67 22.80 -2.56
C LEU A 4 23.27 23.42 -2.69
N SER A 5 22.87 23.88 -3.87
CA SER A 5 21.53 24.44 -4.09
C SER A 5 20.44 23.36 -4.02
N GLN A 6 20.69 22.16 -4.56
CA GLN A 6 19.76 21.03 -4.45
C GLN A 6 19.63 20.51 -3.03
N ALA A 7 20.77 20.37 -2.33
CA ALA A 7 20.78 20.01 -0.93
C ALA A 7 19.98 21.03 -0.09
N PHE A 8 20.22 22.32 -0.29
CA PHE A 8 19.52 23.39 0.41
C PHE A 8 18.00 23.35 0.19
N GLU A 9 17.54 23.10 -1.04
CA GLU A 9 16.11 22.91 -1.34
C GLU A 9 15.50 21.72 -0.59
N ILE A 10 16.15 20.55 -0.65
CA ILE A 10 15.67 19.32 0.01
C ILE A 10 15.65 19.50 1.53
N TYR A 11 16.73 20.01 2.11
CA TYR A 11 16.81 20.27 3.55
C TYR A 11 15.84 21.37 3.98
N GLY A 12 15.64 22.40 3.16
CA GLY A 12 14.68 23.47 3.43
C GLY A 12 13.23 22.98 3.41
N VAL A 13 12.89 22.07 2.49
CA VAL A 13 11.57 21.41 2.46
C VAL A 13 11.40 20.50 3.67
N ALA A 14 12.38 19.64 3.98
CA ALA A 14 12.35 18.77 5.14
C ALA A 14 12.23 19.55 6.46
N PHE A 15 12.97 20.66 6.59
CA PHE A 15 12.93 21.54 7.75
C PHE A 15 11.56 22.19 7.94
N ARG A 16 10.91 22.64 6.86
CA ARG A 16 9.53 23.18 6.93
C ARG A 16 8.53 22.14 7.43
N PHE A 17 8.64 20.90 6.96
CA PHE A 17 7.80 19.80 7.47
C PHE A 17 8.08 19.49 8.94
N LEU A 18 9.35 19.52 9.36
CA LEU A 18 9.75 19.33 10.75
C LEU A 18 9.24 20.45 11.66
N LEU A 19 9.31 21.71 11.22
CA LEU A 19 8.75 22.84 11.96
C LEU A 19 7.24 22.70 12.13
N LEU A 20 6.51 22.36 11.07
CA LEU A 20 5.07 22.14 11.15
C LEU A 20 4.73 20.94 12.05
N ALA A 21 5.47 19.84 11.94
CA ALA A 21 5.30 18.65 12.76
C ALA A 21 5.67 18.90 14.24
N SER A 22 6.61 19.82 14.51
CA SER A 22 7.11 20.10 15.87
C SER A 22 5.99 20.52 16.83
N ILE A 23 5.02 21.30 16.34
CA ILE A 23 3.86 21.77 17.12
C ILE A 23 3.04 20.58 17.66
N PHE A 24 2.94 19.51 16.86
CA PHE A 24 2.22 18.29 17.23
C PHE A 24 3.08 17.32 18.04
N LEU A 25 4.36 17.18 17.66
CA LEU A 25 5.31 16.32 18.37
C LEU A 25 5.51 16.79 19.80
N PHE A 26 5.83 18.06 20.03
CA PHE A 26 6.12 18.57 21.38
C PHE A 26 4.89 18.65 22.28
N ARG A 27 3.68 18.75 21.71
CA ARG A 27 2.46 18.87 22.50
C ARG A 27 1.92 17.52 22.98
N ASN A 28 2.01 16.47 22.15
CA ASN A 28 1.63 15.11 22.56
C ASN A 28 2.22 14.05 21.61
N THR A 29 3.50 13.73 21.77
CA THR A 29 4.19 12.69 20.97
C THR A 29 3.48 11.35 21.04
N ALA A 30 2.99 10.96 22.22
CA ALA A 30 2.38 9.64 22.42
C ALA A 30 1.05 9.51 21.66
N ALA A 31 0.18 10.53 21.71
CA ALA A 31 -1.05 10.55 20.94
C ALA A 31 -0.78 10.69 19.43
N TYR A 32 0.23 11.49 19.04
CA TYR A 32 0.61 11.62 17.63
C TYR A 32 1.12 10.29 17.06
N LEU A 33 2.06 9.63 17.73
CA LEU A 33 2.58 8.33 17.29
C LEU A 33 1.51 7.23 17.35
N GLY A 34 0.66 7.24 18.38
CA GLY A 34 -0.47 6.31 18.49
C GLY A 34 -1.48 6.47 17.35
N ALA A 35 -1.85 7.72 17.01
CA ALA A 35 -2.76 8.00 15.91
C ALA A 35 -2.12 7.79 14.53
N ALA A 36 -0.83 8.08 14.38
CA ALA A 36 -0.09 7.88 13.14
C ALA A 36 0.09 6.39 12.82
N PHE A 37 0.25 5.56 13.86
CA PHE A 37 0.46 4.12 13.75
C PHE A 37 -0.52 3.36 14.65
N GLU A 38 -1.81 3.42 14.30
CA GLU A 38 -2.86 2.69 14.99
C GLU A 38 -2.79 1.19 14.65
N PHE A 39 -1.80 0.48 15.22
CA PHE A 39 -1.57 -0.95 14.97
C PHE A 39 -2.70 -1.85 15.50
N SER A 40 -3.54 -1.32 16.40
CA SER A 40 -4.72 -2.02 16.90
C SER A 40 -5.86 -2.03 15.86
N ARG A 41 -5.85 -1.10 14.90
CA ARG A 41 -6.93 -0.98 13.91
C ARG A 41 -6.98 -2.21 13.01
N GLN A 42 -8.08 -2.96 13.13
CA GLN A 42 -8.40 -4.04 12.21
C GLN A 42 -9.44 -3.55 11.19
N PHE A 43 -9.16 -3.76 9.90
CA PHE A 43 -10.15 -3.55 8.85
C PHE A 43 -11.32 -4.52 9.03
N MET A 44 -12.53 -3.98 8.95
CA MET A 44 -13.76 -4.77 9.00
C MET A 44 -13.91 -5.60 7.72
N TYR A 45 -14.32 -6.87 7.87
CA TYR A 45 -14.49 -7.79 6.75
C TYR A 45 -15.47 -7.25 5.69
N LYS A 46 -16.57 -6.60 6.09
CA LYS A 46 -17.57 -6.03 5.16
C LYS A 46 -17.02 -5.04 4.12
N TRP A 47 -15.89 -4.37 4.41
CA TRP A 47 -15.28 -3.37 3.54
C TRP A 47 -14.00 -3.86 2.86
N THR A 48 -13.68 -5.16 2.97
CA THR A 48 -12.55 -5.70 2.23
C THR A 48 -12.91 -5.86 0.76
N VAL A 49 -12.00 -5.45 -0.11
CA VAL A 49 -12.14 -5.61 -1.56
C VAL A 49 -11.34 -6.82 -2.04
N ASN A 50 -10.09 -6.93 -1.59
CA ASN A 50 -9.11 -7.87 -2.13
C ASN A 50 -9.39 -9.34 -1.75
N TRP A 51 -9.88 -9.59 -0.53
CA TRP A 51 -10.04 -10.95 0.03
C TRP A 51 -11.49 -11.28 0.43
N LYS A 52 -12.48 -10.75 -0.28
CA LYS A 52 -13.91 -10.87 0.07
C LYS A 52 -14.53 -12.27 -0.12
N ILE A 53 -13.80 -13.22 -0.74
CA ILE A 53 -14.18 -14.64 -0.90
C ILE A 53 -13.81 -15.39 0.37
N LEU A 54 -12.78 -14.92 1.06
CA LEU A 54 -12.21 -15.60 2.20
C LEU A 54 -13.19 -15.48 3.37
N PRO A 55 -13.59 -16.57 4.04
CA PRO A 55 -14.50 -16.48 5.18
C PRO A 55 -13.93 -15.54 6.25
N GLU A 56 -14.83 -14.85 6.95
CA GLU A 56 -14.47 -13.84 7.96
C GLU A 56 -13.51 -14.37 9.02
N SER A 57 -13.66 -15.64 9.41
CA SER A 57 -12.78 -16.33 10.36
C SER A 57 -11.32 -16.38 9.89
N VAL A 58 -11.09 -16.55 8.59
CA VAL A 58 -9.74 -16.56 8.00
C VAL A 58 -9.25 -15.13 7.77
N PHE A 59 -10.14 -14.22 7.37
CA PHE A 59 -9.80 -12.82 7.14
C PHE A 59 -9.34 -12.08 8.42
N LEU A 60 -9.93 -12.43 9.57
CA LEU A 60 -9.57 -11.89 10.88
C LEU A 60 -8.41 -12.63 11.53
N ASP A 61 -7.94 -13.74 10.96
CA ASP A 61 -6.82 -14.51 11.51
C ASP A 61 -5.50 -13.72 11.42
N ARG A 62 -4.83 -13.57 12.57
CA ARG A 62 -3.53 -12.91 12.67
C ARG A 62 -2.44 -13.63 11.86
N ARG A 63 -2.56 -14.95 11.69
CA ARG A 63 -1.65 -15.77 10.88
C ARG A 63 -1.75 -15.43 9.40
N PHE A 64 -2.98 -15.23 8.90
CA PHE A 64 -3.22 -14.84 7.52
C PHE A 64 -2.60 -13.48 7.19
N HIS A 65 -2.78 -12.49 8.09
CA HIS A 65 -2.14 -11.19 7.90
C HIS A 65 -0.60 -11.26 7.97
N ALA A 66 -0.04 -12.04 8.90
CA ALA A 66 1.40 -12.24 8.99
C ALA A 66 1.96 -12.94 7.73
N ALA A 67 1.22 -13.92 7.17
CA ALA A 67 1.60 -14.59 5.93
C ALA A 67 1.59 -13.63 4.72
N LEU A 68 0.55 -12.79 4.59
CA LEU A 68 0.48 -11.75 3.55
C LEU A 68 1.66 -10.78 3.65
N LEU A 69 1.98 -10.32 4.86
CA LEU A 69 3.11 -9.42 5.11
C LEU A 69 4.45 -10.10 4.80
N GLY A 70 4.63 -11.35 5.23
CA GLY A 70 5.83 -12.14 4.94
C GLY A 70 6.03 -12.31 3.44
N LEU A 71 4.99 -12.69 2.71
CA LEU A 71 5.04 -12.87 1.26
C LEU A 71 5.30 -11.55 0.53
N HIS A 72 4.71 -10.44 0.99
CA HIS A 72 4.98 -9.10 0.49
C HIS A 72 6.47 -8.73 0.61
N ILE A 73 7.05 -8.88 1.81
CA ILE A 73 8.47 -8.57 2.05
C ILE A 73 9.38 -9.48 1.22
N LEU A 74 9.06 -10.77 1.13
CA LEU A 74 9.83 -11.73 0.35
C LEU A 74 9.87 -11.35 -1.14
N LEU A 75 8.72 -10.98 -1.72
CA LEU A 75 8.63 -10.56 -3.12
C LEU A 75 9.31 -9.21 -3.37
N LEU A 76 9.19 -8.26 -2.45
CA LEU A 76 9.94 -7.00 -2.53
C LEU A 76 11.45 -7.23 -2.46
N ALA A 77 11.92 -8.07 -1.54
CA ALA A 77 13.33 -8.41 -1.41
C ALA A 77 13.84 -9.13 -2.66
N PHE A 78 13.10 -10.12 -3.16
CA PHE A 78 13.41 -10.83 -4.40
C PHE A 78 13.51 -9.86 -5.59
N PHE A 79 12.52 -8.98 -5.75
CA PHE A 79 12.51 -7.97 -6.80
C PHE A 79 13.71 -7.02 -6.67
N LEU A 80 13.98 -6.51 -5.47
CA LEU A 80 15.09 -5.60 -5.21
C LEU A 80 16.45 -6.24 -5.54
N ILE A 81 16.70 -7.47 -5.07
CA ILE A 81 17.93 -8.21 -5.37
C ILE A 81 18.09 -8.41 -6.88
N ARG A 82 17.01 -8.82 -7.56
CA ARG A 82 17.02 -9.05 -9.00
C ARG A 82 17.23 -7.76 -9.79
N PHE A 83 16.64 -6.65 -9.34
CA PHE A 83 16.76 -5.33 -9.93
C PHE A 83 18.18 -4.79 -9.79
N ILE A 84 18.75 -4.83 -8.59
CA ILE A 84 20.14 -4.42 -8.32
C ILE A 84 21.11 -5.24 -9.17
N ARG A 85 20.95 -6.57 -9.23
CA ARG A 85 21.79 -7.44 -10.05
C ARG A 85 21.67 -7.14 -11.55
N SER A 86 20.49 -6.75 -12.02
CA SER A 86 20.28 -6.37 -13.43
C SER A 86 20.96 -5.05 -13.82
N ARG A 87 21.31 -4.20 -12.84
CA ARG A 87 21.83 -2.85 -13.04
C ARG A 87 23.33 -2.71 -12.70
N GLY A 88 24.05 -3.83 -12.61
CA GLY A 88 25.49 -3.84 -12.34
C GLY A 88 25.87 -4.10 -10.88
N GLY A 89 24.90 -4.44 -10.02
CA GLY A 89 25.15 -4.88 -8.65
C GLY A 89 25.02 -3.79 -7.59
N LEU A 90 25.20 -4.18 -6.32
CA LEU A 90 24.93 -3.32 -5.16
C LEU A 90 25.83 -2.10 -5.10
N MET A 91 27.11 -2.23 -5.46
CA MET A 91 28.06 -1.13 -5.41
C MET A 91 27.72 -0.03 -6.41
N GLN A 92 27.19 -0.40 -7.59
CA GLN A 92 26.76 0.58 -8.58
C GLN A 92 25.42 1.21 -8.24
N PHE A 93 24.55 0.50 -7.50
CA PHE A 93 23.30 1.03 -6.96
C PHE A 93 23.53 2.01 -5.79
N LEU A 94 24.51 1.73 -4.92
CA LEU A 94 24.89 2.56 -3.78
C LEU A 94 25.89 3.67 -4.14
N ASP A 95 26.42 3.68 -5.36
CA ASP A 95 27.32 4.73 -5.80
C ASP A 95 26.57 6.08 -5.74
N LEU A 96 26.97 6.95 -4.81
CA LEU A 96 26.44 8.30 -4.68
C LEU A 96 27.04 9.16 -5.81
N MET A 97 26.62 8.88 -7.04
CA MET A 97 27.08 9.64 -8.20
C MET A 97 26.68 11.11 -8.03
N PRO A 98 27.60 12.07 -8.24
CA PRO A 98 27.31 13.49 -8.16
C PRO A 98 26.17 13.86 -9.13
N PRO A 99 25.24 14.75 -8.74
CA PRO A 99 24.00 14.99 -9.47
C PRO A 99 24.19 15.47 -10.91
N SER A 100 25.33 16.09 -11.22
CA SER A 100 25.70 16.51 -12.59
C SER A 100 25.82 15.33 -13.55
N LYS A 101 26.55 14.27 -13.17
CA LYS A 101 26.70 13.05 -13.98
C LYS A 101 25.47 12.14 -13.89
N ARG A 102 24.72 12.22 -12.79
CA ARG A 102 23.48 11.45 -12.60
C ARG A 102 22.40 11.87 -13.59
N ARG A 103 22.19 13.18 -13.80
CA ARG A 103 21.13 13.69 -14.69
C ARG A 103 21.30 13.26 -16.16
N GLU A 104 22.53 13.06 -16.61
CA GLU A 104 22.84 12.63 -17.99
C GLU A 104 22.64 11.12 -18.20
N LYS A 105 22.62 10.31 -17.13
CA LYS A 105 22.52 8.85 -17.19
C LYS A 105 21.20 8.26 -16.70
N LEU A 106 20.29 9.06 -16.15
CA LEU A 106 19.03 8.57 -15.63
C LEU A 106 18.04 8.31 -16.77
N ASN A 107 17.83 7.04 -17.09
CA ASN A 107 16.67 6.64 -17.87
C ASN A 107 15.42 6.72 -16.98
N PRO A 108 14.33 7.40 -17.40
CA PRO A 108 13.09 7.48 -16.62
C PRO A 108 12.54 6.11 -16.24
N GLU A 109 12.75 5.10 -17.10
CA GLU A 109 12.36 3.71 -16.87
C GLU A 109 12.99 3.12 -15.59
N ASP A 110 14.18 3.58 -15.21
CA ASP A 110 14.91 3.09 -14.04
C ASP A 110 14.25 3.53 -12.73
N VAL A 111 13.36 4.51 -12.79
CA VAL A 111 12.58 5.03 -11.64
C VAL A 111 11.13 4.55 -11.73
N VAL A 112 10.50 4.70 -12.90
CA VAL A 112 9.07 4.39 -13.07
C VAL A 112 8.79 2.90 -12.94
N TYR A 113 9.63 2.04 -13.53
CA TYR A 113 9.46 0.59 -13.47
C TYR A 113 9.47 0.03 -12.03
N PRO A 114 10.52 0.25 -11.20
CA PRO A 114 10.50 -0.26 -9.83
C PRO A 114 9.39 0.39 -8.98
N MET A 115 9.03 1.65 -9.22
CA MET A 115 7.91 2.30 -8.53
C MET A 115 6.58 1.58 -8.79
N PHE A 116 6.27 1.26 -10.05
CA PHE A 116 5.01 0.58 -10.39
C PHE A 116 5.02 -0.90 -9.99
N VAL A 117 6.14 -1.60 -10.10
CA VAL A 117 6.23 -3.02 -9.69
C VAL A 117 6.08 -3.16 -8.18
N THR A 118 6.75 -2.33 -7.40
CA THR A 118 6.62 -2.36 -5.92
C THR A 118 5.20 -2.00 -5.48
N ASN A 119 4.56 -1.03 -6.14
CA ASN A 119 3.15 -0.71 -5.89
C ASN A 119 2.22 -1.89 -6.23
N PHE A 120 2.47 -2.61 -7.33
CA PHE A 120 1.70 -3.81 -7.68
C PHE A 120 1.79 -4.90 -6.62
N ILE A 121 3.01 -5.18 -6.14
CA ILE A 121 3.24 -6.13 -5.04
C ILE A 121 2.47 -5.67 -3.78
N GLY A 122 2.44 -4.37 -3.49
CA GLY A 122 1.65 -3.80 -2.40
C GLY A 122 0.14 -4.08 -2.54
N ILE A 123 -0.42 -3.81 -3.72
CA ILE A 123 -1.84 -4.02 -3.99
C ILE A 123 -2.21 -5.51 -3.88
N ALA A 124 -1.40 -6.40 -4.47
CA ALA A 124 -1.65 -7.84 -4.47
C ALA A 124 -1.66 -8.45 -3.06
N PHE A 125 -0.75 -8.02 -2.17
CA PHE A 125 -0.63 -8.57 -0.81
C PHE A 125 -1.32 -7.75 0.28
N SER A 126 -1.97 -6.64 -0.07
CA SER A 126 -2.75 -5.89 0.91
C SER A 126 -3.96 -6.70 1.38
N ARG A 127 -4.20 -6.71 2.70
CA ARG A 127 -5.38 -7.38 3.29
C ARG A 127 -6.69 -6.65 2.94
N SER A 128 -6.67 -5.33 2.91
CA SER A 128 -7.81 -4.53 2.52
C SER A 128 -7.29 -3.26 1.88
N LEU A 129 -7.97 -2.82 0.82
CA LEU A 129 -7.59 -1.66 0.02
C LEU A 129 -8.83 -0.85 -0.30
N HIS A 130 -8.70 0.47 -0.31
CA HIS A 130 -9.76 1.35 -0.77
C HIS A 130 -9.84 1.38 -2.30
N TYR A 131 -11.06 1.49 -2.85
CA TYR A 131 -11.31 1.49 -4.29
C TYR A 131 -10.48 2.50 -5.08
N GLN A 132 -10.22 3.66 -4.48
CA GLN A 132 -9.41 4.71 -5.09
C GLN A 132 -8.01 4.22 -5.52
N PHE A 133 -7.39 3.32 -4.76
CA PHE A 133 -6.08 2.79 -5.12
C PHE A 133 -6.12 1.87 -6.34
N TYR A 134 -7.21 1.14 -6.57
CA TYR A 134 -7.39 0.35 -7.79
C TYR A 134 -7.53 1.23 -9.03
N VAL A 135 -8.25 2.36 -8.93
CA VAL A 135 -8.38 3.32 -10.04
C VAL A 135 -7.01 3.87 -10.43
N TRP A 136 -6.17 4.24 -9.46
CA TRP A 136 -4.84 4.76 -9.74
C TRP A 136 -3.92 3.71 -10.35
N TYR A 137 -3.97 2.49 -9.83
CA TYR A 137 -3.19 1.38 -10.36
C TYR A 137 -3.63 0.97 -11.76
N TYR A 138 -4.92 1.07 -12.09
CA TYR A 138 -5.44 0.73 -13.42
C TYR A 138 -4.64 1.41 -14.55
N HIS A 139 -4.26 2.67 -14.36
CA HIS A 139 -3.48 3.43 -15.34
C HIS A 139 -2.01 2.99 -15.46
N THR A 140 -1.47 2.25 -14.49
CA THR A 140 -0.08 1.77 -14.49
C THR A 140 0.10 0.40 -15.14
N ILE A 141 -0.99 -0.36 -15.33
CA ILE A 141 -0.97 -1.71 -15.91
C ILE A 141 -0.43 -1.74 -17.34
N PRO A 142 -0.85 -0.85 -18.26
CA PRO A 142 -0.36 -0.90 -19.65
C PRO A 142 1.16 -0.74 -19.71
N TYR A 143 1.72 0.13 -18.87
CA TYR A 143 3.16 0.31 -18.75
C TYR A 143 3.85 -0.94 -18.20
N LEU A 144 3.35 -1.49 -17.09
CA LEU A 144 3.91 -2.71 -16.49
C LEU A 144 3.92 -3.89 -17.47
N LEU A 145 2.87 -4.02 -18.29
CA LEU A 145 2.79 -5.05 -19.32
C LEU A 145 3.85 -4.85 -20.42
N TRP A 146 4.04 -3.60 -20.85
CA TRP A 146 4.99 -3.25 -21.89
C TRP A 146 6.44 -3.44 -21.44
N SER A 147 6.73 -3.16 -20.16
CA SER A 147 8.09 -3.18 -19.60
C SER A 147 8.63 -4.57 -19.23
N VAL A 148 7.97 -5.68 -19.61
CA VAL A 148 8.51 -7.05 -19.42
C VAL A 148 9.30 -7.46 -20.67
N PRO A 149 10.64 -7.27 -20.74
CA PRO A 149 11.38 -7.29 -22.00
C PRO A 149 12.03 -8.65 -22.31
N ALA A 150 11.77 -9.70 -21.52
CA ALA A 150 12.64 -10.89 -21.49
C ALA A 150 11.96 -12.26 -21.49
N PHE A 151 10.63 -12.33 -21.70
CA PHE A 151 9.92 -13.62 -21.67
C PHE A 151 9.09 -13.82 -22.93
N SER A 152 9.07 -15.07 -23.43
CA SER A 152 8.27 -15.52 -24.58
C SER A 152 6.85 -14.92 -24.54
N ASN A 153 6.29 -14.61 -25.71
CA ASN A 153 4.95 -14.00 -25.87
C ASN A 153 3.88 -14.68 -25.00
N SER A 154 4.01 -15.98 -24.75
CA SER A 154 3.12 -16.78 -23.89
C SER A 154 3.19 -16.40 -22.40
N ILE A 155 4.36 -16.09 -21.85
CA ILE A 155 4.53 -15.68 -20.44
C ILE A 155 4.12 -14.22 -20.25
N ARG A 156 4.35 -13.37 -21.26
CA ARG A 156 3.88 -11.98 -21.27
C ARG A 156 2.34 -11.93 -21.24
N SER A 157 1.72 -12.79 -22.04
CA SER A 157 0.28 -13.04 -22.00
C SER A 157 -0.19 -13.60 -20.66
N ALA A 158 0.50 -14.59 -20.09
CA ALA A 158 0.16 -15.16 -18.78
C ALA A 158 0.22 -14.13 -17.63
N ASN A 159 1.24 -13.27 -17.61
CA ASN A 159 1.34 -12.19 -16.62
C ASN A 159 0.27 -11.11 -16.82
N LEU A 160 -0.09 -10.78 -18.06
CA LEU A 160 -1.24 -9.91 -18.34
C LEU A 160 -2.53 -10.52 -17.80
N HIS A 161 -2.76 -11.79 -18.10
CA HIS A 161 -3.92 -12.51 -17.61
C HIS A 161 -3.91 -12.60 -16.09
N ALA A 162 -2.76 -12.78 -15.44
CA ALA A 162 -2.65 -12.77 -13.98
C ALA A 162 -2.95 -11.38 -13.39
N CYS A 163 -2.37 -10.30 -13.92
CA CYS A 163 -2.66 -8.93 -13.46
C CYS A 163 -4.13 -8.55 -13.69
N HIS A 164 -4.65 -8.85 -14.88
CA HIS A 164 -6.05 -8.61 -15.23
C HIS A 164 -6.99 -9.47 -14.40
N LEU A 165 -6.63 -10.72 -14.11
CA LEU A 165 -7.38 -11.61 -13.22
C LEU A 165 -7.34 -11.10 -11.78
N VAL A 166 -6.23 -10.60 -11.26
CA VAL A 166 -6.16 -10.00 -9.91
C VAL A 166 -7.08 -8.78 -9.81
N LEU A 167 -7.17 -7.97 -10.87
CA LEU A 167 -8.07 -6.82 -10.91
C LEU A 167 -9.51 -7.21 -11.11
N LEU A 168 -9.80 -8.11 -12.04
CA LEU A 168 -11.15 -8.60 -12.29
C LEU A 168 -11.67 -9.38 -11.10
N ILE A 169 -10.83 -10.16 -10.42
CA ILE A 169 -11.16 -10.75 -9.12
C ILE A 169 -11.40 -9.58 -8.16
N GLY A 170 -10.43 -8.72 -7.82
CA GLY A 170 -10.65 -7.62 -6.89
C GLY A 170 -11.91 -6.77 -7.15
N LEU A 171 -12.26 -6.53 -8.41
CA LEU A 171 -13.47 -5.82 -8.84
C LEU A 171 -14.74 -6.68 -8.81
N ALA A 172 -14.74 -7.91 -9.32
CA ALA A 172 -15.89 -8.82 -9.26
C ALA A 172 -16.25 -9.18 -7.81
N MET A 173 -15.23 -9.27 -6.97
CA MET A 173 -15.32 -9.48 -5.53
C MET A 173 -16.01 -8.33 -4.81
N SER A 174 -15.82 -7.11 -5.31
CA SER A 174 -16.52 -5.94 -4.79
C SER A 174 -18.02 -5.97 -5.06
N ALA A 175 -18.43 -6.62 -6.15
CA ALA A 175 -19.84 -6.76 -6.55
C ALA A 175 -20.58 -7.87 -5.79
N LEU A 176 -19.87 -8.71 -5.02
CA LEU A 176 -20.52 -9.71 -4.16
C LEU A 176 -21.22 -9.01 -2.98
N PRO A 177 -22.51 -9.29 -2.72
CA PRO A 177 -23.19 -8.79 -1.52
C PRO A 177 -22.49 -9.33 -0.27
N ALA A 178 -22.45 -8.54 0.82
CA ALA A 178 -21.87 -9.04 2.05
C ALA A 178 -22.73 -10.22 2.57
N PRO A 179 -22.15 -11.22 3.24
CA PRO A 179 -22.91 -12.36 3.77
C PRO A 179 -24.08 -11.99 4.71
N HIS A 180 -24.10 -10.75 5.23
CA HIS A 180 -25.15 -10.22 6.10
C HIS A 180 -26.24 -9.42 5.36
N ASP A 181 -26.12 -9.22 4.05
CA ASP A 181 -27.13 -8.52 3.23
C ASP A 181 -28.26 -9.45 2.77
N ALA A 182 -28.25 -10.73 3.18
CA ALA A 182 -29.45 -11.55 3.17
C ALA A 182 -30.50 -10.89 4.07
N PRO A 183 -31.77 -10.74 3.63
CA PRO A 183 -32.77 -9.99 4.39
C PRO A 183 -32.96 -10.66 5.75
N THR A 184 -32.43 -10.02 6.79
CA THR A 184 -32.63 -10.44 8.17
C THR A 184 -34.10 -10.22 8.49
N ALA A 185 -34.82 -11.33 8.65
CA ALA A 185 -36.16 -11.34 9.18
C ALA A 185 -36.18 -10.57 10.51
N LYS A 186 -36.93 -9.46 10.52
CA LYS A 186 -37.53 -8.75 11.67
C LYS A 186 -36.69 -8.70 12.95
N GLN A 187 -35.99 -7.57 13.17
CA GLN A 187 -35.73 -7.11 14.54
C GLN A 187 -37.08 -6.71 15.17
N THR A 188 -37.63 -7.59 16.01
CA THR A 188 -38.76 -7.29 16.87
C THR A 188 -38.36 -6.34 17.99
N THR A 189 -39.17 -5.32 18.15
CA THR A 189 -39.19 -4.22 19.11
C THR A 189 -39.43 -4.63 20.57
N GLY A 190 -38.77 -3.95 21.52
CA GLY A 190 -39.26 -3.67 22.90
C GLY A 190 -38.26 -3.88 24.06
N PRO A 191 -38.44 -3.25 25.25
CA PRO A 191 -38.35 -1.80 25.50
C PRO A 191 -37.47 -1.38 26.71
N ASN A 192 -36.87 -0.18 26.60
CA ASN A 192 -36.64 0.89 27.59
C ASN A 192 -36.29 0.59 29.08
N ALA A 193 -35.12 1.06 29.55
CA ALA A 193 -34.93 1.59 30.92
C ALA A 193 -33.68 2.50 31.01
N GLY A 194 -33.86 3.77 31.38
CA GLY A 194 -32.81 4.78 31.51
C GLY A 194 -32.15 4.93 32.88
N LYS A 195 -31.44 6.07 33.04
CA LYS A 195 -30.70 6.63 34.21
C LYS A 195 -29.22 6.23 34.27
N SER A 196 -28.24 7.09 34.54
CA SER A 196 -28.19 8.53 34.88
C SER A 196 -26.74 9.03 34.71
N LYS A 197 -26.55 10.21 34.10
CA LYS A 197 -25.28 10.97 34.15
C LYS A 197 -25.20 11.68 35.52
N LYS A 198 -24.18 11.40 36.34
CA LYS A 198 -23.85 12.18 37.53
C LYS A 198 -22.61 13.05 37.26
N LEU A 199 -22.86 14.35 37.13
CA LEU A 199 -21.90 15.45 37.21
C LEU A 199 -21.26 15.47 38.61
N LYS A 200 -19.92 15.51 38.69
CA LYS A 200 -19.20 15.86 39.94
C LYS A 200 -18.81 17.34 39.84
N LYS A 201 -19.33 18.14 40.77
CA LYS A 201 -18.99 19.54 41.02
C LYS A 201 -18.02 19.54 42.20
N ASN A 202 -16.85 20.15 42.02
CA ASN A 202 -16.07 20.80 43.08
C ASN A 202 -15.82 22.21 42.58
#